data_AF-A0A7V9QQQ4-F1
#
_entry.id   AF-A0A7V9QQQ4-F1
#
_cell.length_a   1.000
_cell.length_b   1.000
_cell.length_c   1.000
_cell.angle_alpha   90.00
_cell.angle_beta   90.00
_cell.angle_gamma   90.00
#
_symmetry.space_group_name_H-M   'P 1'
#
loop_
_entity.id
_entity.type
_entity.pdbx_description
1 polymer ?
#
loop_
_entity_poly.entity_id
_entity_poly.type
_entity_poly.pdbx_seq_one_letter_code
_entity_poly.pdbx_strand_id
1 'polypeptide(L)'
;MTSPSTEFTKCPVCDEPATGRFCANCGATLAKVSCTECGAPLSPGALFCHRCGKRVGRGSEVPAPQEPATLTPVRKEKQSLVPWAIAAVALLAALATLAGRGFNASRGSTLDAPQNALPQAGLDDRAAAPVDPNVRGPDISSLSPQERADRLYTRVMILNSEGKTDSVQFFAPMALVAYQMLEPLNADQRYDMGRIAEVAGQLDAARAQADTILKGAPTHLLGLILAGRASELLAQPAQKAEFARRLLAAEKSELATKKPEYERHEDDIKRAVADARTAGTKR
;
A
#
# COMPACT_ATOMS: atom_id res chain seq x y z
N MET A 1 45.99 0.50 43.15
CA MET A 1 44.79 -0.10 42.51
C MET A 1 44.01 1.06 41.90
N THR A 2 44.16 1.28 40.60
CA THR A 2 43.50 2.39 39.91
C THR A 2 42.24 1.84 39.26
N SER A 3 41.08 2.14 39.83
CA SER A 3 39.78 1.75 39.26
C SER A 3 39.53 2.56 37.97
N PRO A 4 39.02 1.95 36.89
CA PRO A 4 38.64 2.69 35.70
C PRO A 4 37.34 3.47 35.97
N SER A 5 37.36 4.77 35.69
CA SER A 5 36.16 5.61 35.67
C SER A 5 35.33 5.26 34.43
N THR A 6 34.10 4.79 34.63
CA THR A 6 33.17 4.46 33.54
C THR A 6 32.54 5.76 33.01
N GLU A 7 32.86 6.16 31.78
CA GLU A 7 32.15 7.25 31.08
C GLU A 7 30.78 6.75 30.59
N PHE A 8 29.72 7.45 30.97
CA PHE A 8 28.34 7.17 30.55
C PHE A 8 27.91 8.18 29.49
N THR A 9 27.33 7.71 28.38
CA THR A 9 26.70 8.58 27.37
C THR A 9 25.19 8.44 27.44
N LYS A 10 24.45 9.54 27.28
CA LYS A 10 22.98 9.47 27.20
C LYS A 10 22.53 8.74 25.92
N CYS A 11 21.56 7.85 26.06
CA CYS A 11 20.96 7.17 24.92
C CYS A 11 20.12 8.17 24.09
N PRO A 12 20.37 8.32 22.77
CA PRO A 12 19.60 9.26 21.95
C PRO A 12 18.14 8.84 21.69
N VAL A 13 17.75 7.63 22.12
CA VAL A 13 16.40 7.08 21.91
C VAL A 13 15.54 7.18 23.17
N CYS A 14 16.10 6.93 24.35
CA CYS A 14 15.34 6.90 25.61
C CYS A 14 15.90 7.82 26.72
N ASP A 15 16.93 8.60 26.42
CA ASP A 15 17.63 9.54 27.31
C ASP A 15 18.27 8.97 28.59
N GLU A 16 18.17 7.65 28.81
CA GLU A 16 18.84 6.95 29.92
C GLU A 16 20.36 6.84 29.73
N PRO A 17 21.16 6.85 30.82
CA PRO A 17 22.60 6.66 30.74
C PRO A 17 22.93 5.26 30.24
N ALA A 18 23.78 5.17 29.24
CA ALA A 18 24.14 3.91 28.61
C ALA A 18 25.65 3.80 28.38
N THR A 19 26.16 2.58 28.49
CA THR A 19 27.57 2.23 28.30
C THR A 19 27.70 1.13 27.26
N GLY A 20 28.75 1.17 26.43
CA GLY A 20 29.03 0.15 25.41
C GLY A 20 28.43 0.47 24.05
N ARG A 21 28.21 -0.55 23.20
CA ARG A 21 27.73 -0.38 21.81
C ARG A 21 26.21 -0.29 21.70
N PHE A 22 25.46 -0.74 22.70
CA PHE A 22 23.99 -0.79 22.72
C PHE A 22 23.48 -0.32 24.09
N CYS A 23 22.31 0.33 24.12
CA CYS A 23 21.63 0.71 25.35
C CYS A 23 21.01 -0.50 26.03
N ALA A 24 21.26 -0.70 27.32
CA ALA A 24 20.70 -1.81 28.09
C ALA A 24 19.19 -1.67 28.35
N ASN A 25 18.64 -0.45 28.31
CA ASN A 25 17.22 -0.21 28.59
C ASN A 25 16.33 -0.40 27.34
N CYS A 26 16.76 0.09 26.18
CA CYS A 26 15.94 0.07 24.95
C CYS A 26 16.57 -0.66 23.76
N GLY A 27 17.81 -1.16 23.89
CA GLY A 27 18.51 -1.89 22.81
C GLY A 27 19.13 -1.03 21.71
N ALA A 28 18.96 0.30 21.73
CA ALA A 28 19.44 1.19 20.68
C ALA A 28 20.98 1.23 20.58
N THR A 29 21.53 1.29 19.36
CA THR A 29 22.98 1.35 19.14
C THR A 29 23.54 2.73 19.50
N LEU A 30 24.58 2.80 20.31
CA LEU A 30 25.23 4.05 20.74
C LEU A 30 26.36 4.50 19.80
N ALA A 31 26.74 3.66 18.82
CA ALA A 31 27.76 3.98 17.85
C ALA A 31 27.21 4.94 16.77
N LYS A 32 27.85 6.10 16.60
CA LYS A 32 27.64 6.95 15.42
C LYS A 32 28.29 6.27 14.22
N VAL A 33 27.49 5.66 13.35
CA VAL A 33 27.96 5.03 12.11
C VAL A 33 27.64 5.96 10.95
N SER A 34 28.59 6.18 10.07
CA SER A 34 28.37 6.92 8.82
C SER A 34 28.29 5.97 7.63
N CYS A 35 27.55 6.36 6.60
CA CYS A 35 27.47 5.63 5.35
C CYS A 35 28.86 5.58 4.69
N THR A 36 29.33 4.38 4.34
CA THR A 36 30.63 4.19 3.66
C THR A 36 30.65 4.75 2.24
N GLU A 37 29.48 5.03 1.66
CA GLU A 37 29.33 5.43 0.26
C GLU A 37 29.21 6.95 0.07
N CYS A 38 28.56 7.64 1.01
CA CYS A 38 28.33 9.09 0.91
C CYS A 38 28.72 9.88 2.17
N GLY A 39 29.21 9.22 3.22
CA GLY A 39 29.64 9.84 4.47
C GLY A 39 28.52 10.35 5.38
N ALA A 40 27.26 10.25 4.98
CA ALA A 40 26.14 10.75 5.77
C ALA A 40 26.00 9.97 7.10
N PRO A 41 25.68 10.64 8.22
CA PRO A 41 25.43 9.95 9.49
C PRO A 41 24.21 9.04 9.34
N LEU A 42 24.29 7.82 9.83
CA LEU A 42 23.18 6.85 9.81
C LEU A 42 22.44 6.89 11.14
N SER A 43 21.11 6.80 11.06
CA SER A 43 20.29 6.58 12.24
C SER A 43 20.61 5.21 12.86
N PRO A 44 20.55 5.06 14.19
CA PRO A 44 20.71 3.77 14.84
C PRO A 44 19.80 2.70 14.21
N GLY A 45 20.38 1.57 13.81
CA GLY A 45 19.63 0.45 13.21
C GLY A 45 19.18 0.64 11.75
N ALA A 46 19.63 1.68 11.04
CA ALA A 46 19.29 1.86 9.63
C ALA A 46 19.82 0.68 8.77
N LEU A 47 18.94 0.06 7.98
CA LEU A 47 19.29 -0.96 6.97
C LEU A 47 19.68 -0.32 5.62
N PHE A 48 19.32 0.94 5.40
CA PHE A 48 19.59 1.73 4.21
C PHE A 48 19.97 3.17 4.58
N CYS A 49 20.83 3.80 3.79
CA CYS A 49 21.16 5.20 3.95
C CYS A 49 20.01 6.09 3.46
N HIS A 50 19.48 6.93 4.33
CA HIS A 50 18.41 7.89 3.97
C HIS A 50 18.85 8.94 2.95
N ARG A 51 20.16 9.17 2.78
CA ARG A 51 20.69 10.20 1.87
C ARG A 51 21.01 9.67 0.48
N CYS A 52 21.58 8.47 0.36
CA CYS A 52 21.98 7.90 -0.94
C CYS A 52 21.26 6.59 -1.31
N GLY A 53 20.40 6.06 -0.45
CA GLY A 53 19.58 4.87 -0.71
C GLY A 53 20.31 3.53 -0.61
N LYS A 54 21.64 3.51 -0.43
CA LYS A 54 22.40 2.24 -0.37
C LYS A 54 22.21 1.49 0.94
N ARG A 55 22.14 0.16 0.86
CA ARG A 55 22.07 -0.73 2.03
C ARG A 55 23.30 -0.55 2.90
N VAL A 56 23.09 -0.50 4.20
CA VAL A 56 24.14 -0.35 5.22
C VAL A 56 23.97 -1.48 6.23
N GLY A 57 24.94 -2.39 6.27
CA GLY A 57 24.91 -3.57 7.12
C GLY A 57 25.74 -4.70 6.51
N ARG A 58 26.63 -5.31 7.30
CA ARG A 58 27.43 -6.47 6.87
C ARG A 58 26.70 -7.76 7.19
N GLY A 59 26.52 -8.58 6.17
CA GLY A 59 25.99 -9.94 6.22
C GLY A 59 26.24 -10.66 4.90
N SER A 60 27.54 -10.88 4.63
CA SER A 60 28.13 -11.95 3.80
C SER A 60 27.65 -12.17 2.36
N GLU A 61 28.56 -11.91 1.42
CA GLU A 61 28.82 -12.85 0.33
C GLU A 61 28.78 -14.27 0.90
N VAL A 62 27.84 -15.08 0.42
CA VAL A 62 27.90 -16.53 0.58
C VAL A 62 28.97 -17.02 -0.41
N PRO A 63 30.12 -17.55 0.05
CA PRO A 63 30.98 -18.31 -0.84
C PRO A 63 30.24 -19.59 -1.19
N ALA A 64 30.10 -19.87 -2.48
CA ALA A 64 29.51 -21.10 -2.98
C ALA A 64 30.24 -22.32 -2.36
N PRO A 65 29.53 -23.40 -1.98
CA PRO A 65 30.16 -24.64 -1.57
C PRO A 65 31.03 -25.20 -2.72
N GLN A 66 32.33 -25.33 -2.45
CA GLN A 66 33.22 -26.16 -3.25
C GLN A 66 33.06 -27.61 -2.79
N GLU A 67 32.55 -28.48 -3.66
CA GLU A 67 32.66 -29.92 -3.48
C GLU A 67 33.90 -30.48 -4.22
N PRO A 68 34.52 -31.54 -3.69
CA PRO A 68 35.75 -32.12 -4.19
C PRO A 68 35.54 -33.03 -5.41
N ALA A 69 36.65 -33.23 -6.12
CA ALA A 69 36.78 -33.95 -7.36
C ALA A 69 36.27 -35.40 -7.33
N THR A 70 35.50 -35.78 -8.36
CA THR A 70 35.58 -37.12 -8.95
C THR A 70 35.29 -37.07 -10.46
N LEU A 71 36.34 -37.42 -11.21
CA LEU A 71 36.40 -38.18 -12.46
C LEU A 71 35.61 -37.67 -13.69
N THR A 72 36.40 -37.29 -14.69
CA THR A 72 36.03 -37.05 -16.09
C THR A 72 35.30 -38.25 -16.71
N PRO A 73 34.47 -37.99 -17.73
CA PRO A 73 34.91 -38.43 -19.05
C PRO A 73 34.84 -37.32 -20.10
N VAL A 74 35.85 -37.36 -20.96
CA VAL A 74 36.00 -36.57 -22.18
C VAL A 74 34.73 -36.70 -23.04
N ARG A 75 34.06 -35.57 -23.33
CA ARG A 75 33.04 -35.51 -24.38
C ARG A 75 33.36 -34.39 -25.37
N LYS A 76 33.58 -34.83 -26.61
CA LYS A 76 33.84 -34.06 -27.83
C LYS A 76 33.15 -32.70 -27.86
N GLU A 77 33.94 -31.67 -28.13
CA GLU A 77 33.51 -30.35 -28.56
C GLU A 77 32.53 -30.48 -29.73
N LYS A 78 31.29 -30.04 -29.51
CA LYS A 78 30.48 -29.48 -30.58
C LYS A 78 30.33 -28.01 -30.26
N GLN A 79 30.87 -27.16 -31.13
CA GLN A 79 30.67 -25.72 -31.08
C GLN A 79 29.18 -25.44 -31.04
N SER A 80 28.72 -25.09 -29.85
CA SER A 80 27.32 -24.81 -29.57
C SER A 80 27.01 -23.43 -30.13
N LEU A 81 26.10 -23.38 -31.12
CA LEU A 81 25.53 -22.15 -31.69
C LEU A 81 24.55 -21.45 -30.72
N VAL A 82 24.44 -21.92 -29.47
CA VAL A 82 23.58 -21.36 -28.42
C VAL A 82 23.87 -19.89 -28.06
N PRO A 83 25.11 -19.35 -28.03
CA PRO A 83 25.30 -17.95 -27.63
C PRO A 83 24.70 -16.97 -28.65
N TRP A 84 24.66 -17.35 -29.94
CA TRP A 84 24.04 -16.51 -30.99
C TRP A 84 22.51 -16.53 -30.94
N ALA A 85 21.91 -17.67 -30.56
CA ALA A 85 20.46 -17.75 -30.36
C ALA A 85 20.00 -16.87 -29.20
N ILE A 86 20.76 -16.83 -28.09
CA ILE A 86 20.46 -15.96 -26.94
C ILE A 86 20.63 -14.48 -27.33
N ALA A 87 21.68 -14.13 -28.08
CA ALA A 87 21.88 -12.77 -28.57
C ALA A 87 20.75 -12.32 -29.51
N ALA A 88 20.28 -13.19 -30.41
CA ALA A 88 19.17 -12.88 -31.32
C ALA A 88 17.84 -12.69 -30.56
N VAL A 89 17.56 -13.53 -29.56
CA VAL A 89 16.35 -13.41 -28.72
C VAL A 89 16.42 -12.15 -27.84
N ALA A 90 17.58 -11.84 -27.26
CA ALA A 90 17.78 -10.61 -26.49
C ALA A 90 17.63 -9.36 -27.36
N LEU A 91 18.13 -9.38 -28.60
CA LEU A 91 17.99 -8.28 -29.54
C LEU A 91 16.53 -8.10 -29.99
N LEU A 92 15.82 -9.19 -30.26
CA LEU A 92 14.39 -9.16 -30.58
C LEU A 92 13.55 -8.64 -29.41
N ALA A 93 13.86 -9.06 -28.18
CA ALA A 93 13.21 -8.54 -26.97
C ALA A 93 13.51 -7.04 -26.78
N ALA A 94 14.76 -6.61 -26.99
CA ALA A 94 15.13 -5.20 -26.92
C ALA A 94 14.38 -4.37 -27.98
N LEU A 95 14.35 -4.83 -29.24
CA LEU A 95 13.62 -4.17 -30.32
C LEU A 95 12.11 -4.11 -30.05
N ALA A 96 11.52 -5.16 -29.49
CA ALA A 96 10.11 -5.17 -29.08
C ALA A 96 9.84 -4.15 -27.95
N THR A 97 10.75 -3.99 -26.99
CA THR A 97 10.61 -2.97 -25.93
C THR A 97 10.81 -1.54 -26.45
N LEU A 98 11.65 -1.33 -27.47
CA LEU A 98 11.81 -0.02 -28.11
C LEU A 98 10.61 0.34 -29.00
N ALA A 99 10.06 -0.62 -29.75
CA ALA A 99 8.84 -0.44 -30.52
C ALA A 99 7.62 -0.19 -29.61
N GLY A 100 7.50 -0.93 -28.49
CA GLY A 100 6.45 -0.73 -27.49
C GLY A 100 6.52 0.63 -26.77
N ARG A 101 7.72 1.20 -26.62
CA ARG A 101 7.90 2.57 -26.09
C ARG A 101 7.54 3.66 -27.11
N GLY A 102 7.70 3.40 -28.41
CA GLY A 102 7.34 4.34 -29.48
C GLY A 102 5.83 4.53 -29.67
N PHE A 103 5.02 3.49 -29.48
CA PHE A 103 3.55 3.59 -29.55
C PHE A 103 2.90 4.15 -28.28
N ASN A 104 3.64 4.22 -27.16
CA ASN A 104 3.17 4.81 -25.91
C ASN A 104 3.74 6.24 -25.66
N ALA A 105 4.51 6.78 -26.62
CA ALA A 105 5.11 8.12 -26.56
C ALA A 105 4.18 9.23 -27.10
N SER A 106 2.88 8.98 -27.20
CA SER A 106 1.86 9.96 -27.60
C SER A 106 0.84 10.17 -26.49
N ARG A 107 1.30 10.70 -25.36
CA ARG A 107 0.55 11.62 -24.50
C ARG A 107 1.55 12.25 -23.54
N GLY A 108 1.79 13.54 -23.74
CA GLY A 108 2.77 14.32 -23.00
C GLY A 108 2.55 14.20 -21.50
N SER A 109 3.58 13.75 -20.79
CA SER A 109 3.69 13.92 -19.35
C SER A 109 4.09 15.36 -19.09
N THR A 110 3.13 16.28 -19.18
CA THR A 110 3.14 17.37 -18.22
C THR A 110 2.96 16.72 -16.86
N LEU A 111 3.87 17.00 -15.93
CA LEU A 111 3.70 16.65 -14.54
C LEU A 111 2.35 17.22 -14.11
N ASP A 112 1.33 16.37 -14.00
CA ASP A 112 0.13 16.67 -13.22
C ASP A 112 0.60 16.72 -11.76
N ALA A 113 1.12 17.88 -11.37
CA ALA A 113 1.16 18.26 -9.98
C ALA A 113 -0.27 18.08 -9.43
N PRO A 114 -0.43 17.51 -8.22
CA PRO A 114 -1.76 17.32 -7.68
C PRO A 114 -2.46 18.68 -7.58
N GLN A 115 -3.59 18.83 -8.26
CA GLN A 115 -4.46 20.01 -8.16
C GLN A 115 -5.05 20.21 -6.74
N ASN A 116 -4.62 19.39 -5.77
CA ASN A 116 -4.92 19.50 -4.34
C ASN A 116 -3.68 19.69 -3.47
N ALA A 117 -2.51 20.03 -4.02
CA ALA A 117 -1.46 20.60 -3.19
C ALA A 117 -1.95 21.98 -2.72
N LEU A 118 -2.10 22.14 -1.40
CA LEU A 118 -2.12 23.47 -0.79
C LEU A 118 -0.92 24.25 -1.36
N PRO A 119 -1.06 25.55 -1.69
CA PRO A 119 0.05 26.33 -2.19
C PRO A 119 1.15 26.37 -1.12
N GLN A 120 2.21 25.60 -1.32
CA GLN A 120 3.46 25.82 -0.60
C GLN A 120 4.11 27.04 -1.24
N ALA A 121 4.10 28.16 -0.51
CA ALA A 121 4.83 29.35 -0.89
C ALA A 121 6.33 29.04 -0.80
N GLY A 122 6.98 28.91 -1.96
CA GLY A 122 8.43 28.96 -2.08
C GLY A 122 8.99 27.85 -2.95
N LEU A 123 9.66 28.29 -4.03
CA LEU A 123 10.51 27.52 -4.95
C LEU A 123 9.76 26.88 -6.12
N ASP A 124 9.47 27.69 -7.16
CA ASP A 124 10.07 27.51 -8.49
C ASP A 124 9.56 28.56 -9.48
N ASP A 125 10.51 29.28 -10.11
CA ASP A 125 10.30 30.34 -11.10
C ASP A 125 9.75 29.81 -12.44
N ARG A 126 8.43 29.56 -12.52
CA ARG A 126 7.70 29.54 -13.80
C ARG A 126 6.39 30.28 -13.66
N ALA A 127 6.17 31.24 -14.55
CA ALA A 127 5.07 32.18 -14.58
C ALA A 127 3.72 31.51 -14.25
N ALA A 128 3.25 31.74 -13.02
CA ALA A 128 1.91 31.40 -12.60
C ALA A 128 0.92 32.28 -13.36
N ALA A 129 -0.09 31.66 -13.98
CA ALA A 129 -1.32 32.37 -14.33
C ALA A 129 -1.88 33.02 -13.04
N PRO A 130 -2.54 34.18 -13.12
CA PRO A 130 -3.07 34.84 -11.93
C PRO A 130 -4.11 33.92 -11.27
N VAL A 131 -3.73 33.36 -10.12
CA VAL A 131 -4.67 32.67 -9.22
C VAL A 131 -5.56 33.76 -8.66
N ASP A 132 -6.87 33.65 -8.89
CA ASP A 132 -7.85 34.53 -8.24
C ASP A 132 -7.71 34.36 -6.71
N PRO A 133 -7.30 35.41 -5.97
CA PRO A 133 -7.11 35.34 -4.53
C PRO A 133 -8.42 35.06 -3.76
N ASN A 134 -9.57 35.01 -4.43
CA ASN A 134 -10.87 34.70 -3.83
C ASN A 134 -11.29 33.23 -3.85
N VAL A 135 -10.49 32.29 -4.40
CA VAL A 135 -10.81 30.86 -4.28
C VAL A 135 -10.38 30.36 -2.90
N ARG A 136 -11.21 30.63 -1.89
CA ARG A 136 -11.09 29.97 -0.59
C ARG A 136 -11.45 28.50 -0.76
N GLY A 137 -10.61 27.61 -0.24
CA GLY A 137 -10.97 26.20 -0.11
C GLY A 137 -12.31 26.05 0.64
N PRO A 138 -13.09 24.99 0.39
CA PRO A 138 -14.36 24.78 1.08
C PRO A 138 -14.21 24.93 2.59
N ASP A 139 -15.02 25.78 3.23
CA ASP A 139 -15.00 25.95 4.67
C ASP A 139 -15.52 24.67 5.35
N ILE A 140 -14.60 23.93 5.96
CA ILE A 140 -14.87 22.66 6.64
C ILE A 140 -15.19 22.83 8.12
N SER A 141 -15.10 24.05 8.66
CA SER A 141 -15.29 24.31 10.09
C SER A 141 -16.74 24.14 10.54
N SER A 142 -17.69 24.19 9.60
CA SER A 142 -19.13 24.02 9.83
C SER A 142 -19.64 22.58 9.64
N LEU A 143 -18.80 21.65 9.20
CA LEU A 143 -19.21 20.27 8.94
C LEU A 143 -19.24 19.43 10.21
N SER A 144 -20.24 18.56 10.32
CA SER A 144 -20.26 17.51 11.35
C SER A 144 -19.11 16.52 11.14
N PRO A 145 -18.69 15.80 12.21
CA PRO A 145 -17.67 14.76 12.09
C PRO A 145 -18.00 13.71 11.01
N GLN A 146 -19.27 13.30 10.92
CA GLN A 146 -19.78 12.37 9.91
C GLN A 146 -19.58 12.93 8.50
N GLU A 147 -20.05 14.15 8.22
CA GLU A 147 -19.94 14.75 6.88
C GLU A 147 -18.48 14.94 6.44
N ARG A 148 -17.57 15.19 7.39
CA ARG A 148 -16.13 15.26 7.09
C ARG A 148 -15.59 13.90 6.66
N ALA A 149 -15.98 12.82 7.34
CA ALA A 149 -15.60 11.45 6.98
C ALA A 149 -16.19 11.06 5.61
N ASP A 150 -17.46 11.37 5.37
CA ASP A 150 -18.17 11.06 4.12
C ASP A 150 -17.52 11.79 2.93
N ARG A 151 -17.16 13.07 3.08
CA ARG A 151 -16.46 13.82 2.02
C ARG A 151 -15.09 13.22 1.70
N LEU A 152 -14.34 12.79 2.72
CA LEU A 152 -13.06 12.11 2.52
C LEU A 152 -13.27 10.76 1.82
N TYR A 153 -14.28 9.98 2.22
CA TYR A 153 -14.66 8.73 1.55
C TYR A 153 -14.95 8.97 0.06
N THR A 154 -15.83 9.91 -0.26
CA THR A 154 -16.17 10.26 -1.64
C THR A 154 -14.93 10.64 -2.43
N ARG A 155 -14.04 11.46 -1.86
CA ARG A 155 -12.79 11.87 -2.53
C ARG A 155 -11.90 10.66 -2.82
N VAL A 156 -11.69 9.78 -1.85
CA VAL A 156 -10.87 8.58 -2.03
C VAL A 156 -11.47 7.65 -3.10
N MET A 157 -12.78 7.41 -3.08
CA MET A 157 -13.45 6.55 -4.06
C MET A 157 -13.41 7.12 -5.49
N ILE A 158 -13.60 8.44 -5.65
CA ILE A 158 -13.46 9.10 -6.96
C ILE A 158 -12.03 8.93 -7.49
N LEU A 159 -11.01 9.26 -6.67
CA LEU A 159 -9.61 9.12 -7.07
C LEU A 159 -9.25 7.68 -7.45
N ASN A 160 -9.76 6.70 -6.71
CA ASN A 160 -9.59 5.29 -7.04
C ASN A 160 -10.23 4.95 -8.40
N SER A 161 -11.46 5.43 -8.65
CA SER A 161 -12.13 5.20 -9.94
C SER A 161 -11.40 5.83 -11.14
N GLU A 162 -10.68 6.92 -10.90
CA GLU A 162 -9.82 7.60 -11.89
C GLU A 162 -8.43 6.96 -12.04
N GLY A 163 -8.11 5.92 -11.26
CA GLY A 163 -6.80 5.26 -11.26
C GLY A 163 -5.68 6.07 -10.60
N LYS A 164 -6.00 7.15 -9.87
CA LYS A 164 -5.04 8.05 -9.21
C LYS A 164 -4.53 7.45 -7.89
N THR A 165 -3.79 6.36 -7.99
CA THR A 165 -3.34 5.55 -6.85
C THR A 165 -2.52 6.36 -5.83
N ASP A 166 -1.59 7.22 -6.28
CA ASP A 166 -0.80 8.05 -5.35
C ASP A 166 -1.68 9.00 -4.52
N SER A 167 -2.74 9.55 -5.14
CA SER A 167 -3.70 10.38 -4.41
C SER A 167 -4.58 9.56 -3.46
N VAL A 168 -4.96 8.33 -3.82
CA VAL A 168 -5.64 7.42 -2.90
C VAL A 168 -4.78 7.18 -1.66
N GLN A 169 -3.49 6.87 -1.84
CA GLN A 169 -2.56 6.64 -0.73
C GLN A 169 -2.36 7.88 0.14
N PHE A 170 -2.43 9.08 -0.45
CA PHE A 170 -2.35 10.33 0.30
C PHE A 170 -3.60 10.59 1.16
N PHE A 171 -4.81 10.40 0.61
CA PHE A 171 -6.06 10.77 1.31
C PHE A 171 -6.63 9.65 2.20
N ALA A 172 -6.36 8.38 1.90
CA ALA A 172 -6.92 7.25 2.65
C ALA A 172 -6.59 7.27 4.15
N PRO A 173 -5.36 7.57 4.61
CA PRO A 173 -5.07 7.66 6.04
C PRO A 173 -5.94 8.70 6.76
N MET A 174 -6.16 9.87 6.15
CA MET A 174 -7.04 10.90 6.71
C MET A 174 -8.47 10.40 6.82
N ALA A 175 -8.97 9.73 5.78
CA ALA A 175 -10.32 9.16 5.78
C ALA A 175 -10.49 8.07 6.86
N LEU A 176 -9.52 7.16 6.99
CA LEU A 176 -9.53 6.11 8.02
C LEU A 176 -9.58 6.70 9.44
N VAL A 177 -8.75 7.71 9.72
CA VAL A 177 -8.76 8.40 11.01
C VAL A 177 -10.09 9.11 11.24
N ALA A 178 -10.66 9.77 10.22
CA ALA A 178 -11.95 10.42 10.33
C ALA A 178 -13.06 9.44 10.74
N TYR A 179 -13.08 8.23 10.15
CA TYR A 179 -13.99 7.17 10.57
C TYR A 179 -13.70 6.65 11.98
N GLN A 180 -12.43 6.44 12.37
CA GLN A 180 -12.08 6.00 13.73
C GLN A 180 -12.58 6.98 14.81
N MET A 181 -12.65 8.28 14.50
CA MET A 181 -13.18 9.29 15.43
C MET A 181 -14.71 9.23 15.60
N LEU A 182 -15.44 8.47 14.78
CA LEU A 182 -16.90 8.29 14.87
C LEU A 182 -17.29 7.12 15.77
N GLU A 183 -16.33 6.42 16.39
CA GLU A 183 -16.62 5.21 17.16
C GLU A 183 -17.65 5.45 18.29
N PRO A 184 -18.56 4.48 18.54
CA PRO A 184 -18.65 3.17 17.89
C PRO A 184 -19.29 3.22 16.49
N LEU A 185 -18.69 2.50 15.54
CA LEU A 185 -19.17 2.46 14.16
C LEU A 185 -20.33 1.49 13.95
N ASN A 186 -21.34 1.95 13.21
CA ASN A 186 -22.41 1.13 12.67
C ASN A 186 -21.95 0.34 11.41
N ALA A 187 -22.79 -0.55 10.87
CA ALA A 187 -22.41 -1.44 9.77
C ALA A 187 -22.05 -0.69 8.47
N ASP A 188 -22.71 0.43 8.23
CA ASP A 188 -22.52 1.31 7.08
C ASP A 188 -21.19 2.06 7.15
N GLN A 189 -20.89 2.72 8.27
CA GLN A 189 -19.60 3.35 8.52
C GLN A 189 -18.43 2.34 8.47
N ARG A 190 -18.65 1.11 8.95
CA ARG A 190 -17.65 0.04 8.84
C ARG A 190 -17.42 -0.38 7.40
N TYR A 191 -18.48 -0.45 6.60
CA TYR A 191 -18.36 -0.74 5.18
C TYR A 191 -17.55 0.35 4.49
N ASP A 192 -17.85 1.62 4.73
CA ASP A 192 -17.12 2.74 4.13
C ASP A 192 -15.64 2.78 4.55
N MET A 193 -15.36 2.61 5.85
CA MET A 193 -13.98 2.48 6.35
C MET A 193 -13.26 1.28 5.72
N GLY A 194 -13.94 0.15 5.58
CA GLY A 194 -13.40 -1.05 4.95
C GLY A 194 -13.11 -0.87 3.47
N ARG A 195 -13.96 -0.13 2.74
CA ARG A 195 -13.77 0.22 1.33
C ARG A 195 -12.60 1.19 1.14
N ILE A 196 -12.39 2.13 2.05
CA ILE A 196 -11.17 2.97 2.06
C ILE A 196 -9.93 2.10 2.26
N ALA A 197 -9.95 1.21 3.25
CA ALA A 197 -8.84 0.31 3.52
C ALA A 197 -8.53 -0.59 2.32
N GLU A 198 -9.57 -1.10 1.63
CA GLU A 198 -9.45 -1.91 0.43
C GLU A 198 -8.67 -1.19 -0.69
N VAL A 199 -9.11 0.02 -1.06
CA VAL A 199 -8.46 0.77 -2.15
C VAL A 199 -7.08 1.32 -1.75
N ALA A 200 -6.83 1.45 -0.45
CA ALA A 200 -5.52 1.78 0.09
C ALA A 200 -4.57 0.57 0.13
N GLY A 201 -5.04 -0.64 -0.18
CA GLY A 201 -4.24 -1.88 -0.07
C GLY A 201 -4.07 -2.40 1.36
N GLN A 202 -4.81 -1.85 2.32
CA GLN A 202 -4.83 -2.28 3.73
C GLN A 202 -5.83 -3.43 3.92
N LEU A 203 -5.57 -4.56 3.25
CA LEU A 203 -6.55 -5.64 3.11
C LEU A 203 -6.94 -6.31 4.43
N ASP A 204 -6.02 -6.40 5.40
CA ASP A 204 -6.33 -6.91 6.74
C ASP A 204 -7.31 -6.00 7.48
N ALA A 205 -7.16 -4.69 7.35
CA ALA A 205 -8.09 -3.72 7.93
C ALA A 205 -9.47 -3.79 7.25
N ALA A 206 -9.51 -3.92 5.92
CA ALA A 206 -10.76 -4.11 5.17
C ALA A 206 -11.48 -5.40 5.62
N ARG A 207 -10.74 -6.51 5.74
CA ARG A 207 -11.26 -7.78 6.25
C ARG A 207 -11.79 -7.64 7.67
N ALA A 208 -11.06 -6.99 8.57
CA ALA A 208 -11.48 -6.80 9.96
C ALA A 208 -12.81 -6.03 10.08
N GLN A 209 -13.06 -5.04 9.22
CA GLN A 209 -14.35 -4.36 9.18
C GLN A 209 -15.47 -5.29 8.71
N ALA A 210 -15.24 -6.09 7.67
CA ALA A 210 -16.21 -7.07 7.19
C ALA A 210 -16.54 -8.11 8.27
N ASP A 211 -15.52 -8.66 8.94
CA ASP A 211 -15.67 -9.64 10.02
C ASP A 211 -16.48 -9.06 11.18
N THR A 212 -16.27 -7.78 11.52
CA THR A 212 -17.04 -7.10 12.57
C THR A 212 -18.51 -6.94 12.20
N ILE A 213 -18.80 -6.54 10.95
CA ILE A 213 -20.19 -6.46 10.44
C ILE A 213 -20.85 -7.85 10.52
N LEU A 214 -20.16 -8.88 10.02
CA LEU A 214 -20.70 -10.24 9.94
C LEU A 214 -20.81 -10.94 11.30
N LYS A 215 -20.01 -10.53 12.29
CA LYS A 215 -20.18 -10.99 13.68
C LYS A 215 -21.48 -10.48 14.30
N GLY A 216 -21.87 -9.24 13.99
CA GLY A 216 -23.14 -8.66 14.45
C GLY A 216 -24.35 -9.11 13.63
N ALA A 217 -24.19 -9.25 12.32
CA ALA A 217 -25.23 -9.62 11.38
C ALA A 217 -24.66 -10.57 10.28
N PRO A 218 -24.74 -11.90 10.48
CA PRO A 218 -24.08 -12.88 9.60
C PRO A 218 -24.51 -12.90 8.13
N THR A 219 -25.68 -12.32 7.84
CA THR A 219 -26.28 -12.23 6.50
C THR A 219 -26.18 -10.83 5.90
N HIS A 220 -25.60 -9.86 6.61
CA HIS A 220 -25.57 -8.46 6.17
C HIS A 220 -24.86 -8.29 4.82
N LEU A 221 -25.55 -7.70 3.84
CA LEU A 221 -25.08 -7.66 2.45
C LEU A 221 -23.74 -6.93 2.32
N LEU A 222 -23.61 -5.75 2.94
CA LEU A 222 -22.36 -4.98 2.91
C LEU A 222 -21.17 -5.74 3.51
N GLY A 223 -21.39 -6.51 4.58
CA GLY A 223 -20.35 -7.34 5.19
C GLY A 223 -19.92 -8.48 4.26
N LEU A 224 -20.87 -9.16 3.61
CA LEU A 224 -20.60 -10.24 2.66
C LEU A 224 -19.87 -9.72 1.41
N ILE A 225 -20.26 -8.55 0.91
CA ILE A 225 -19.62 -7.87 -0.23
C ILE A 225 -18.17 -7.52 0.11
N LEU A 226 -17.94 -6.84 1.23
CA LEU A 226 -16.61 -6.42 1.64
C LEU A 226 -15.69 -7.63 1.90
N ALA A 227 -16.20 -8.68 2.56
CA ALA A 227 -15.45 -9.91 2.79
C ALA A 227 -15.09 -10.64 1.47
N GLY A 228 -16.01 -10.66 0.51
CA GLY A 228 -15.77 -11.22 -0.83
C GLY A 228 -14.67 -10.47 -1.58
N ARG A 229 -14.71 -9.13 -1.56
CA ARG A 229 -13.70 -8.26 -2.19
C ARG A 229 -12.33 -8.40 -1.52
N ALA A 230 -12.28 -8.39 -0.19
CA ALA A 230 -11.04 -8.63 0.54
C ALA A 230 -10.46 -10.02 0.21
N SER A 231 -11.31 -11.06 0.16
CA SER A 231 -10.87 -12.42 -0.21
C SER A 231 -10.32 -12.51 -1.63
N GLU A 232 -10.88 -11.74 -2.57
CA GLU A 232 -10.36 -11.64 -3.93
C GLU A 232 -8.95 -11.03 -3.95
N LEU A 233 -8.78 -9.87 -3.32
CA LEU A 233 -7.50 -9.16 -3.28
C LEU A 233 -6.41 -9.92 -2.52
N LEU A 234 -6.81 -10.72 -1.51
CA LEU A 234 -5.92 -11.61 -0.78
C LEU A 234 -5.64 -12.94 -1.50
N ALA A 235 -6.10 -13.11 -2.75
CA ALA A 235 -5.95 -14.34 -3.53
C ALA A 235 -6.51 -15.59 -2.83
N GLN A 236 -7.68 -15.47 -2.19
CA GLN A 236 -8.38 -16.54 -1.46
C GLN A 236 -9.68 -16.95 -2.19
N PRO A 237 -9.59 -17.68 -3.34
CA PRO A 237 -10.73 -17.94 -4.21
C PRO A 237 -11.83 -18.79 -3.57
N ALA A 238 -11.47 -19.69 -2.65
CA ALA A 238 -12.44 -20.51 -1.92
C ALA A 238 -13.32 -19.64 -1.00
N GLN A 239 -12.71 -18.69 -0.27
CA GLN A 239 -13.43 -17.75 0.60
C GLN A 239 -14.25 -16.76 -0.22
N LYS A 240 -13.70 -16.22 -1.32
CA LYS A 240 -14.46 -15.39 -2.27
C LYS A 240 -15.74 -16.10 -2.73
N ALA A 241 -15.62 -17.36 -3.16
CA ALA A 241 -16.76 -18.15 -3.63
C ALA A 241 -17.78 -18.44 -2.52
N GLU A 242 -17.34 -18.64 -1.28
CA GLU A 242 -18.23 -18.82 -0.12
C GLU A 242 -19.02 -17.54 0.18
N PHE A 243 -18.37 -16.39 0.26
CA PHE A 243 -19.06 -15.11 0.46
C PHE A 243 -20.03 -14.78 -0.68
N ALA A 244 -19.67 -15.08 -1.93
CA ALA A 244 -20.57 -14.92 -3.07
C ALA A 244 -21.84 -15.78 -2.95
N ARG A 245 -21.72 -17.07 -2.55
CA ARG A 245 -22.89 -17.92 -2.29
C ARG A 245 -23.77 -17.38 -1.17
N ARG A 246 -23.16 -16.98 -0.06
CA ARG A 246 -23.88 -16.38 1.08
C ARG A 246 -24.58 -15.08 0.69
N LEU A 247 -23.95 -14.24 -0.13
CA LEU A 247 -24.54 -13.01 -0.65
C LEU A 247 -25.82 -13.30 -1.43
N LEU A 248 -25.77 -14.24 -2.37
CA LEU A 248 -26.93 -14.63 -3.18
C LEU A 248 -28.04 -15.26 -2.33
N ALA A 249 -27.69 -16.03 -1.30
CA ALA A 249 -28.66 -16.62 -0.38
C ALA A 249 -29.36 -15.58 0.51
N ALA A 250 -28.63 -14.53 0.94
CA ALA A 250 -29.14 -13.49 1.84
C ALA A 250 -29.87 -12.35 1.11
N GLU A 251 -29.57 -12.11 -0.17
CA GLU A 251 -30.02 -10.96 -0.97
C GLU A 251 -31.51 -10.61 -0.75
N LYS A 252 -32.41 -11.56 -1.02
CA LYS A 252 -33.85 -11.31 -0.98
C LYS A 252 -34.35 -10.96 0.42
N SER A 253 -33.93 -11.71 1.44
CA SER A 253 -34.38 -11.49 2.83
C SER A 253 -33.82 -10.20 3.40
N GLU A 254 -32.56 -9.87 3.10
CA GLU A 254 -31.91 -8.65 3.58
C GLU A 254 -32.49 -7.41 2.90
N LEU A 255 -32.67 -7.41 1.58
CA LEU A 255 -33.27 -6.27 0.88
C LEU A 255 -34.71 -5.98 1.34
N ALA A 256 -35.45 -7.01 1.78
CA ALA A 256 -36.79 -6.83 2.35
C ALA A 256 -36.78 -6.05 3.68
N THR A 257 -35.63 -5.96 4.38
CA THR A 257 -35.49 -5.20 5.63
C THR A 257 -35.41 -3.68 5.43
N LYS A 258 -35.19 -3.20 4.20
CA LYS A 258 -35.16 -1.77 3.84
C LYS A 258 -34.26 -0.91 4.74
N LYS A 259 -33.08 -1.45 5.04
CA LYS A 259 -32.05 -0.70 5.79
C LYS A 259 -31.59 0.51 4.97
N PRO A 260 -31.47 1.72 5.57
CA PRO A 260 -31.03 2.92 4.86
C PRO A 260 -29.67 2.76 4.17
N GLU A 261 -28.77 1.98 4.76
CA GLU A 261 -27.47 1.69 4.18
C GLU A 261 -27.55 0.83 2.91
N TYR A 262 -28.59 0.01 2.74
CA TYR A 262 -28.79 -0.73 1.48
C TYR A 262 -29.26 0.18 0.36
N GLU A 263 -30.02 1.23 0.66
CA GLU A 263 -30.40 2.23 -0.32
C GLU A 263 -29.19 3.07 -0.75
N ARG A 264 -28.35 3.49 0.20
CA ARG A 264 -27.14 4.26 -0.10
C ARG A 264 -26.13 3.49 -0.96
N HIS A 265 -26.03 2.19 -0.73
CA HIS A 265 -25.08 1.30 -1.41
C HIS A 265 -25.76 0.41 -2.46
N GLU A 266 -26.92 0.82 -2.98
CA GLU A 266 -27.73 0.01 -3.91
C GLU A 266 -26.93 -0.42 -5.15
N ASP A 267 -26.17 0.50 -5.74
CA ASP A 267 -25.34 0.23 -6.92
C ASP A 267 -24.23 -0.78 -6.62
N ASP A 268 -23.61 -0.69 -5.45
CA ASP A 268 -22.59 -1.64 -4.99
C ASP A 268 -23.18 -3.04 -4.79
N ILE A 269 -24.36 -3.12 -4.18
CA ILE A 269 -25.08 -4.38 -3.96
C ILE A 269 -25.46 -5.00 -5.30
N LYS A 270 -26.06 -4.23 -6.22
CA LYS A 270 -26.45 -4.71 -7.56
C LYS A 270 -25.25 -5.26 -8.32
N ARG A 271 -24.12 -4.54 -8.32
CA ARG A 271 -22.89 -5.00 -8.98
C ARG A 271 -22.37 -6.29 -8.36
N ALA A 272 -22.21 -6.34 -7.03
CA ALA A 272 -21.66 -7.50 -6.36
C ALA A 272 -22.54 -8.76 -6.54
N VAL A 273 -23.86 -8.60 -6.56
CA VAL A 273 -24.80 -9.69 -6.85
C VAL A 273 -24.66 -10.16 -8.31
N ALA A 274 -24.57 -9.24 -9.28
CA ALA A 274 -24.37 -9.61 -10.68
C ALA A 274 -23.05 -10.37 -10.87
N ASP A 275 -21.97 -9.90 -10.26
CA ASP A 275 -20.66 -10.55 -10.28
C ASP A 275 -20.72 -11.95 -9.64
N ALA A 276 -21.42 -12.10 -8.52
CA ALA A 276 -21.61 -13.40 -7.87
C ALA A 276 -22.38 -14.39 -8.74
N ARG A 277 -23.43 -13.94 -9.46
CA ARG A 277 -24.21 -14.79 -10.39
C ARG A 277 -23.37 -15.23 -11.58
N THR A 278 -22.58 -14.33 -12.18
CA THR A 278 -21.72 -14.66 -13.33
C THR A 278 -20.55 -15.57 -12.95
N ALA A 279 -20.03 -15.48 -11.74
CA ALA A 279 -19.02 -16.40 -11.24
C ALA A 279 -19.56 -17.83 -11.01
N GLY A 280 -20.85 -17.95 -10.65
CA GLY A 280 -21.52 -19.23 -10.43
C GLY A 280 -21.79 -20.02 -11.73
N THR A 281 -21.97 -19.35 -12.86
CA THR A 281 -22.26 -20.00 -14.16
C THR A 281 -21.03 -20.48 -14.91
N LYS A 282 -19.83 -20.09 -14.50
CA LYS A 282 -18.54 -20.49 -15.12
C LYS A 282 -17.92 -21.75 -14.49
N ARG A 283 -18.58 -22.39 -13.53
CA ARG A 283 -18.17 -23.67 -12.93
C ARG A 283 -18.95 -24.82 -13.52
#